data_AF-A0A067CZ31-F1
#
_entry.id   AF-A0A067CZ31-F1
#
_cell.length_a   1.000
_cell.length_b   1.000
_cell.length_c   1.000
_cell.angle_alpha   90.00
_cell.angle_beta   90.00
_cell.angle_gamma   90.00
#
_symmetry.space_group_name_H-M   'P 1'
#
loop_
_entity.id
_entity.type
_entity.pdbx_description
1 polymer ?
#
loop_
_entity_poly.entity_id
_entity_poly.type
_entity_poly.pdbx_seq_one_letter_code
_entity_poly.pdbx_strand_id
1 'polypeptide(L)' 'VRPNAIALVDAFNYTDHYLGSVLGRYDGNVYPKLYEEAWKDPLNDSVVPDGYHEYIRPLLKQQLRNARL' A
#
# COMPACT_ATOMS: atom_id res chain seq x y z
N VAL A 1 12.74 25.40 16.79
CA VAL A 1 12.47 24.76 15.46
C VAL A 1 11.12 24.06 15.41
N ARG A 2 10.85 23.05 16.26
CA ARG A 2 9.60 22.25 16.28
C ARG A 2 8.27 22.97 16.00
N PRO A 3 7.93 24.13 16.61
CA PRO A 3 6.67 24.82 16.28
C PRO A 3 6.57 25.30 14.82
N ASN A 4 7.70 25.52 14.16
CA ASN A 4 7.78 26.03 12.79
C ASN A 4 8.11 24.93 11.77
N ALA A 5 8.21 23.66 12.19
CA ALA A 5 8.65 22.58 11.31
C ALA A 5 7.77 22.46 10.05
N ILE A 6 6.45 22.56 10.21
CA ILE A 6 5.47 22.50 9.11
C ILE A 6 5.64 23.71 8.17
N ALA A 7 5.63 24.93 8.71
CA ALA A 7 5.78 26.14 7.91
C ALA A 7 7.12 26.18 7.13
N LEU A 8 8.19 25.63 7.71
CA LEU A 8 9.50 25.56 7.04
C LEU A 8 9.50 24.58 5.87
N VAL A 9 8.77 23.46 5.96
CA VAL A 9 8.64 22.52 4.82
C VAL A 9 7.62 23.01 3.79
N ASP A 10 6.55 23.67 4.22
CA ASP A 10 5.55 24.27 3.33
C ASP A 10 6.14 25.41 2.48
N ALA A 11 7.15 26.12 2.98
CA ALA A 11 7.83 27.21 2.26
C ALA A 11 8.51 26.77 0.95
N PHE A 12 8.80 25.48 0.78
CA PHE A 12 9.29 24.93 -0.49
C PHE A 12 8.20 24.85 -1.58
N ASN A 13 6.93 24.97 -1.19
CA ASN A 13 5.76 25.08 -2.06
C ASN A 13 5.66 23.95 -3.12
N TYR A 14 5.92 22.72 -2.69
CA TYR A 14 5.71 21.53 -3.52
C TYR A 14 4.23 21.22 -3.67
N THR A 15 3.78 21.05 -4.92
CA THR A 15 2.41 20.59 -5.18
C THR A 15 2.27 19.11 -4.86
N ASP A 16 1.07 18.66 -4.50
CA ASP A 16 0.78 17.23 -4.29
C ASP A 16 1.20 16.36 -5.50
N HIS A 17 1.01 16.90 -6.72
CA HIS A 17 1.41 16.21 -7.95
C HIS A 17 2.93 16.05 -8.05
N TYR A 18 3.69 17.10 -7.72
CA TYR A 18 5.15 17.04 -7.74
C TYR A 18 5.71 16.17 -6.60
N LEU A 19 5.12 16.27 -5.41
CA LEU A 19 5.57 15.52 -4.23
C LEU A 19 5.29 14.02 -4.36
N GLY A 20 4.18 13.64 -5.01
CA GLY A 20 3.85 12.23 -5.29
C GLY A 20 3.69 11.35 -4.05
N SER A 21 3.41 11.95 -2.88
CA SER A 21 3.34 11.25 -1.60
C SER A 21 1.95 11.35 -0.98
N VAL A 22 1.34 10.19 -0.73
CA VAL A 22 0.04 10.11 -0.06
C VAL A 22 0.14 10.45 1.43
N LEU A 23 1.29 10.13 2.06
CA LEU A 23 1.54 10.48 3.46
C LEU A 23 1.87 11.96 3.64
N GLY A 24 2.45 12.60 2.61
CA GLY A 24 2.89 13.99 2.63
C GLY A 24 1.88 14.99 2.07
N ARG A 25 0.60 14.60 1.93
CA ARG A 25 -0.43 15.46 1.34
C ARG A 25 -0.61 16.76 2.12
N TYR A 26 -0.79 17.85 1.39
CA TYR A 26 -0.95 19.18 1.97
C TYR A 26 -2.21 19.32 2.85
N ASP A 27 -3.30 18.66 2.46
CA ASP A 27 -4.58 18.72 3.19
C ASP A 27 -4.59 17.91 4.50
N GLY A 28 -3.53 17.14 4.78
CA GLY A 28 -3.43 16.27 5.95
C GLY A 28 -4.42 15.10 5.95
N ASN A 29 -5.19 14.87 4.87
CA ASN A 29 -6.19 13.81 4.78
C ASN A 29 -5.55 12.47 4.41
N VAL A 30 -4.68 11.98 5.28
CA VAL A 30 -3.79 10.86 4.98
C VAL A 30 -4.53 9.52 4.94
N TYR A 31 -5.30 9.16 5.97
CA TYR A 31 -5.80 7.79 6.12
C TYR A 31 -6.82 7.37 5.05
N PRO A 32 -7.88 8.15 4.76
CA PRO A 32 -8.82 7.80 3.70
C PRO A 32 -8.11 7.73 2.35
N LYS A 33 -7.18 8.67 2.09
CA LYS A 33 -6.49 8.71 0.81
C LYS A 33 -5.52 7.55 0.63
N LEU A 34 -4.81 7.16 1.69
CA LEU A 34 -3.93 6.00 1.67
C LEU A 34 -4.70 4.71 1.36
N TYR A 35 -5.90 4.57 1.93
CA TYR A 35 -6.78 3.45 1.64
C TYR A 35 -7.22 3.43 0.17
N GLU A 36 -7.68 4.56 -0.35
CA GLU A 36 -8.06 4.69 -1.78
C GLU A 36 -6.90 4.37 -2.73
N GLU A 37 -5.70 4.86 -2.45
CA GLU A 37 -4.54 4.62 -3.32
C GLU A 37 -4.08 3.15 -3.27
N ALA A 38 -4.17 2.49 -2.10
CA ALA A 38 -3.86 1.06 -2.00
C ALA A 38 -4.78 0.20 -2.87
N TRP A 39 -6.07 0.55 -2.98
CA TRP A 39 -7.03 -0.16 -3.83
C TRP A 39 -6.71 -0.11 -5.33
N LYS A 40 -5.89 0.83 -5.78
CA LYS A 40 -5.51 0.96 -7.20
C LYS A 40 -4.34 0.08 -7.60
N ASP A 41 -3.68 -0.57 -6.65
CA ASP A 41 -2.59 -1.50 -6.95
C ASP A 41 -3.14 -2.67 -7.81
N PRO A 42 -2.54 -2.99 -8.97
CA PRO A 42 -3.01 -4.08 -9.83
C PRO A 42 -3.11 -5.44 -9.12
N LEU A 43 -2.36 -5.64 -8.03
CA LEU A 43 -2.45 -6.87 -7.23
C LEU A 43 -3.83 -7.04 -6.57
N ASN A 44 -4.56 -5.94 -6.38
CA ASN A 44 -5.90 -5.92 -5.78
C ASN A 44 -7.04 -6.06 -6.82
N ASP A 45 -6.72 -6.19 -8.12
CA ASP A 45 -7.73 -6.38 -9.18
C ASP A 45 -8.46 -7.73 -9.07
N SER A 46 -7.84 -8.71 -8.42
CA SER A 46 -8.42 -10.04 -8.20
C SER A 46 -8.35 -10.44 -6.72
N VAL A 47 -9.36 -11.19 -6.28
CA VAL A 47 -9.39 -11.72 -4.90
C VAL A 47 -8.34 -12.82 -4.71
N VAL A 48 -8.03 -13.56 -5.78
CA VAL A 48 -7.03 -14.62 -5.78
C VAL A 48 -5.91 -14.20 -6.72
N PRO A 49 -4.71 -13.91 -6.21
CA PRO A 49 -3.62 -13.41 -7.03
C PRO A 49 -3.09 -14.50 -7.97
N ASP A 50 -2.46 -14.04 -9.05
CA ASP A 50 -1.81 -14.91 -10.02
C ASP A 50 -0.77 -15.82 -9.36
N GLY A 51 -0.65 -17.05 -9.88
CA GLY A 51 0.26 -18.06 -9.33
C GLY A 51 -0.22 -18.74 -8.04
N TYR A 52 -1.28 -18.24 -7.36
CA TYR A 52 -1.81 -18.94 -6.18
C TYR A 52 -2.26 -20.36 -6.52
N HIS A 53 -3.03 -20.53 -7.60
CA HIS A 53 -3.52 -21.85 -8.00
C HIS A 53 -2.44 -22.78 -8.52
N GLU A 54 -1.44 -22.24 -9.20
CA GLU A 54 -0.39 -23.02 -9.87
C GLU A 54 0.72 -23.46 -8.91
N TYR A 55 1.13 -22.57 -8.00
CA TYR A 55 2.31 -22.80 -7.17
C TYR A 55 1.99 -22.97 -5.68
N ILE A 56 1.16 -22.07 -5.12
CA ILE A 56 0.93 -22.02 -3.67
C ILE A 56 -0.06 -23.11 -3.22
N ARG A 57 -1.18 -23.25 -3.93
CA ARG A 57 -2.25 -24.20 -3.57
C ARG A 57 -1.77 -25.67 -3.58
N PRO A 58 -0.99 -26.16 -4.56
CA PRO A 58 -0.50 -27.54 -4.53
C PRO A 58 0.47 -27.80 -3.37
N LEU A 59 1.36 -26.85 -3.07
CA LEU A 59 2.31 -26.93 -1.96
C LEU A 59 1.57 -27.09 -0.61
N LEU A 60 0.58 -26.24 -0.36
CA LEU A 60 -0.24 -26.30 0.86
C LEU A 60 -0.98 -27.65 0.98
N LYS A 61 -1.56 -28.14 -0.12
CA LYS A 61 -2.25 -29.44 -0.13
C LYS A 61 -1.30 -30.63 0.09
N GLN A 62 -0.06 -30.55 -0.39
CA GLN A 62 0.94 -31.61 -0.16
C GLN A 62 1.38 -31.64 1.31
N GLN A 63 1.67 -30.49 1.91
CA GLN A 63 2.02 -30.36 3.33
C GLN A 63 0.91 -30.94 4.22
N LEU A 64 -0.35 -30.57 3.96
CA LEU A 64 -1.50 -31.10 4.70
C LEU A 64 -1.68 -32.61 4.56
N ARG A 65 -1.34 -33.20 3.41
CA ARG A 65 -1.39 -34.67 3.23
C ARG A 65 -0.30 -35.36 4.04
N ASN A 66 0.92 -34.83 4.01
CA ASN A 66 2.06 -35.40 4.73
C ASN A 66 1.88 -35.32 6.25
N ALA A 67 1.27 -34.26 6.77
CA ALA A 67 1.02 -34.11 8.20
C ALA A 67 -0.10 -35.02 8.77
N ARG A 68 -0.87 -35.69 7.89
CA ARG A 68 -1.95 -36.62 8.28
C ARG A 68 -1.51 -38.08 8.24
N LEU A 69 -0.29 -38.35 7.78
CA LEU A 69 0.39 -39.65 7.81
C LEU A 69 1.27 -39.72 9.06
#